data_AF-A0AAT9M1C1-F1
#
_entry.id   AF-A0AAT9M1C1-F1
#
_cell.length_a   1.000
_cell.length_b   1.000
_cell.length_c   1.000
_cell.angle_alpha   90.00
_cell.angle_beta   90.00
_cell.angle_gamma   90.00
#
_symmetry.space_group_name_H-M   'P 1'
#
loop_
_entity.id
_entity.type
_entity.pdbx_description
1 polymer ?
#
loop_
_entity_poly.entity_id
_entity_poly.type
_entity_poly.pdbx_seq_one_letter_code
_entity_poly.pdbx_strand_id
1 'polypeptide(L)' 'MIRADRELLAELMSVNDAVPHVTLAMLDGSFSRQEHAEFGARLVALGNALRERGCQQPTVVVEGGVG' A
#
# COMPACT_ATOMS: atom_id res chain seq x y z
N MET A 1 11.81 -3.90 15.38
CA MET A 1 11.93 -3.81 13.91
C MET A 1 11.05 -4.85 13.21
N ILE A 2 11.28 -6.16 13.42
CA ILE A 2 10.58 -7.27 12.72
C ILE A 2 9.05 -7.21 12.80
N ARG A 3 8.47 -6.84 13.95
CA ARG A 3 7.00 -6.80 14.12
C ARG A 3 6.32 -5.75 13.25
N ALA A 4 6.82 -4.51 13.30
CA ALA A 4 6.25 -3.41 12.53
C ALA A 4 6.43 -3.60 11.01
N ASP A 5 7.50 -4.26 10.56
CA ASP A 5 7.67 -4.62 9.14
C ASP A 5 6.67 -5.70 8.70
N ARG A 6 6.39 -6.69 9.56
CA ARG A 6 5.37 -7.72 9.31
C ARG A 6 3.96 -7.14 9.26
N GLU A 7 3.64 -6.23 10.18
CA GLU A 7 2.35 -5.54 10.20
C GLU A 7 2.15 -4.71 8.92
N LEU A 8 3.19 -4.00 8.47
CA LEU A 8 3.17 -3.24 7.22
C LEU A 8 3.00 -4.13 5.98
N LEU A 9 3.69 -5.27 5.93
CA LEU A 9 3.53 -6.25 4.85
C LEU A 9 2.13 -6.88 4.83
N ALA A 10 1.58 -7.20 6.00
CA ALA A 10 0.22 -7.73 6.10
C ALA A 10 -0.81 -6.70 5.62
N GLU A 11 -0.62 -5.42 5.95
CA GLU A 11 -1.50 -4.36 5.48
C GLU A 11 -1.38 -4.14 3.97
N LEU A 12 -0.17 -4.22 3.40
CA LEU A 12 0.05 -4.19 1.96
C LEU A 12 -0.68 -5.33 1.23
N MET A 13 -0.58 -6.55 1.74
CA MET A 13 -1.29 -7.69 1.16
C MET A 13 -2.80 -7.50 1.25
N SER A 14 -3.31 -7.06 2.41
CA SER A 14 -4.73 -6.79 2.60
C SER A 14 -5.26 -5.73 1.63
N VAL A 15 -4.50 -4.66 1.38
CA VAL A 15 -4.87 -3.63 0.41
C VAL A 15 -4.85 -4.21 -1.01
N ASN A 16 -3.79 -4.94 -1.37
CA ASN A 16 -3.65 -5.55 -2.69
C ASN A 16 -4.81 -6.51 -3.01
N ASP A 17 -5.21 -7.33 -2.04
CA ASP A 17 -6.33 -8.27 -2.20
C ASP A 17 -7.68 -7.55 -2.32
N ALA A 18 -7.81 -6.35 -1.73
CA ALA A 18 -9.04 -5.56 -1.81
C ALA A 18 -9.19 -4.78 -3.12
N VAL A 19 -8.08 -4.42 -3.79
CA VAL A 19 -8.09 -3.57 -5.00
C VAL A 19 -9.03 -4.07 -6.10
N PRO A 20 -9.06 -5.36 -6.48
CA PRO A 20 -9.96 -5.84 -7.53
C PRO A 20 -11.44 -5.63 -7.18
N HIS A 21 -11.83 -5.95 -5.95
CA HIS A 21 -13.21 -5.80 -5.49
C HIS A 21 -13.64 -4.34 -5.41
N VAL A 22 -12.78 -3.49 -4.83
CA VAL A 22 -12.99 -2.04 -4.76
C VAL A 22 -13.12 -1.44 -6.16
N THR A 23 -12.26 -1.86 -7.10
CA THR A 23 -12.30 -1.36 -8.48
C THR A 23 -13.60 -1.73 -9.18
N LEU A 24 -14.08 -2.97 -9.01
CA LEU A 24 -15.35 -3.41 -9.56
C LEU A 24 -16.52 -2.61 -8.96
N ALA A 25 -16.53 -2.42 -7.64
CA ALA A 25 -17.55 -1.64 -6.95
C ALA A 25 -17.57 -0.15 -7.37
N MET A 26 -16.39 0.42 -7.69
CA MET A 26 -16.30 1.77 -8.24
C MET A 26 -16.89 1.85 -9.66
N LEU A 27 -16.64 0.84 -10.48
CA LEU A 27 -17.12 0.78 -11.86
C LEU A 27 -18.63 0.54 -11.96
N ASP A 28 -19.19 -0.27 -11.08
CA ASP A 28 -20.65 -0.54 -11.04
C ASP A 28 -21.43 0.51 -10.23
N GLY A 29 -20.73 1.45 -9.59
CA GLY A 29 -21.31 2.57 -8.84
C GLY A 29 -21.83 2.19 -7.45
N SER A 30 -21.57 0.97 -6.97
CA SER A 30 -21.93 0.53 -5.63
C SER A 30 -20.99 1.04 -4.54
N PHE A 31 -19.79 1.50 -4.90
CA PHE A 31 -18.82 2.06 -3.95
C PHE A 31 -19.18 3.50 -3.57
N SER A 32 -19.52 3.71 -2.30
CA SER A 32 -19.99 5.00 -1.80
C SER A 32 -18.86 6.03 -1.70
N ARG A 33 -19.23 7.31 -1.58
CA ARG A 33 -18.26 8.40 -1.33
C ARG A 33 -17.50 8.22 -0.02
N GLN A 34 -18.16 7.66 0.99
CA GLN A 34 -17.54 7.41 2.29
C GLN A 34 -16.47 6.31 2.15
N GLU A 35 -16.80 5.20 1.49
CA GLU A 35 -15.84 4.12 1.23
C GLU A 35 -14.68 4.59 0.35
N HIS A 36 -14.93 5.49 -0.61
CA HIS A 36 -13.87 6.19 -1.35
C HIS A 36 -12.91 6.95 -0.43
N ALA A 37 -13.43 7.74 0.49
CA ALA A 37 -12.62 8.53 1.41
C ALA A 37 -11.83 7.64 2.37
N GLU A 38 -12.47 6.60 2.92
CA GLU A 38 -11.85 5.64 3.84
C GLU A 38 -10.74 4.83 3.17
N PHE A 39 -11.01 4.27 1.98
CA PHE A 39 -10.00 3.52 1.23
C PHE A 39 -8.83 4.42 0.79
N GLY A 40 -9.13 5.64 0.31
CA GLY A 40 -8.11 6.62 -0.04
C GLY A 40 -7.23 7.03 1.15
N ALA A 41 -7.83 7.30 2.31
CA ALA A 41 -7.08 7.62 3.54
C ALA A 41 -6.15 6.47 3.95
N ARG A 42 -6.63 5.23 3.83
CA ARG A 42 -5.82 4.03 4.11
C ARG A 42 -4.63 3.91 3.17
N LEU A 43 -4.82 4.14 1.86
CA LEU A 43 -3.71 4.14 0.89
C LEU A 43 -2.66 5.21 1.20
N VAL A 44 -3.08 6.43 1.56
CA VAL A 44 -2.17 7.52 1.92
C VAL A 44 -1.38 7.18 3.18
N ALA A 45 -2.05 6.67 4.22
CA ALA A 45 -1.40 6.27 5.46
C ALA A 45 -0.35 5.17 5.21
N LEU A 46 -0.70 4.16 4.41
CA LEU A 46 0.21 3.07 4.06
C LEU A 46 1.43 3.56 3.25
N GLY A 47 1.21 4.46 2.29
CA GLY A 47 2.28 5.08 1.51
C GLY A 47 3.23 5.90 2.38
N ASN A 48 2.71 6.65 3.35
CA ASN A 48 3.53 7.39 4.31
C ASN A 48 4.37 6.46 5.19
N ALA A 49 3.77 5.39 5.72
CA ALA A 49 4.47 4.40 6.53
C ALA A 49 5.60 3.70 5.74
N LEU A 50 5.35 3.36 4.47
CA LEU A 50 6.38 2.81 3.57
C LEU A 50 7.51 3.79 3.32
N ARG A 51 7.18 5.06 3.04
CA ARG A 51 8.19 6.10 2.80
C ARG A 51 9.09 6.28 4.03
N GLU A 52 8.50 6.36 5.22
CA GLU A 52 9.26 6.50 6.47
C GLU A 52 10.21 5.32 6.70
N ARG A 53 9.77 4.09 6.42
CA ARG A 53 10.62 2.90 6.49
C ARG A 53 11.72 2.89 5.41
N GLY A 54 11.40 3.26 4.18
CA GLY A 54 12.36 3.37 3.09
C GLY A 54 13.43 4.42 3.33
N CYS A 55 13.10 5.52 4.01
CA CYS A 55 14.08 6.53 4.42
C CYS A 55 14.99 6.08 5.59
N GLN A 56 14.57 5.08 6.36
CA GLN A 56 15.35 4.53 7.49
C GLN A 56 16.32 3.43 7.06
N GLN A 57 16.17 2.88 5.86
CA GLN A 57 17.10 1.91 5.29
C GLN A 57 17.92 2.59 4.19
N PRO A 58 19.25 2.42 4.13
CA PRO A 58 20.01 2.88 2.98
C PRO A 58 19.43 2.19 1.74
N THR A 59 18.93 2.99 0.80
CA THR A 59 18.43 2.49 -0.49
C THR A 59 19.55 1.73 -1.19
N VAL A 60 19.53 0.40 -1.14
CA VAL A 60 20.39 -0.43 -1.97
C VAL A 60 19.76 -0.46 -3.36
N VAL A 61 20.10 0.54 -4.17
CA VAL A 61 19.89 0.44 -5.62
C VAL A 61 20.88 -0.61 -6.10
N VAL A 62 20.41 -1.83 -6.36
CA VAL A 62 21.20 -2.82 -7.09
C VAL A 62 21.21 -2.34 -8.53
N GLU A 63 22.21 -1.54 -8.90
CA GLU A 63 22.50 -1.29 -10.31
C GLU A 63 22.80 -2.64 -10.96
N GLY A 64 21.89 -3.08 -11.83
CA GLY A 64 22.11 -4.25 -12.67
C GLY A 64 23.25 -3.95 -13.63
N GLY A 65 24.48 -4.27 -13.22
CA GLY A 65 25.61 -4.34 -14.14
C GLY A 65 25.36 -5.45 -15.14
N VAL A 66 24.87 -5.09 -16.33
CA VAL A 66 24.87 -5.97 -17.49
C VAL A 66 26.30 -5.98 -18.01
N GLY A 67 27.04 -7.03 -17.65
CA GLY A 67 28.30 -7.39 -18.31
C GLY A 67 28.08 -8.13 -19.61
#